data_AF-A0A2R7J6V5-F1
#
_entry.id   AF-A0A2R7J6V5-F1
#
_cell.length_a   1.000
_cell.length_b   1.000
_cell.length_c   1.000
_cell.angle_alpha   90.00
_cell.angle_beta   90.00
_cell.angle_gamma   90.00
#
_symmetry.space_group_name_H-M   'P 1'
#
loop_
_entity.id
_entity.type
_entity.pdbx_description
1 polymer ?
#
loop_
_entity_poly.entity_id
_entity_poly.type
_entity_poly.pdbx_seq_one_letter_code
_entity_poly.pdbx_strand_id
1 'polypeptide(L)'
;MSDINTTPLVDVMLVMLIIFLITIPAIVQTVKVKLPDVRYMPTETKPENVSLSIMADTGGNCMVYWGETRVTHEELLKRSTDKLKEIVDKAGGADKLTTDDLPEAHIRGDVNTPYRCIGG
;
A
#
# COMPACT_ATOMS: atom_id res chain seq x y z
N MET A 1 29.72 -8.14 -80.30
CA MET A 1 29.11 -8.55 -79.02
C MET A 1 30.15 -9.34 -78.27
N SER A 2 30.72 -8.77 -77.21
CA SER A 2 31.61 -9.50 -76.31
C SER A 2 30.74 -10.23 -75.32
N ASP A 3 30.79 -11.56 -75.33
CA ASP A 3 30.09 -12.39 -74.36
C ASP A 3 30.74 -12.13 -72.99
N ILE A 4 30.00 -11.51 -72.07
CA ILE A 4 30.49 -11.32 -70.70
C ILE A 4 30.60 -12.70 -70.07
N ASN A 5 31.78 -13.03 -69.57
CA ASN A 5 31.94 -14.26 -68.80
C ASN A 5 31.10 -14.13 -67.51
N THR A 6 29.99 -14.85 -67.45
CA THR A 6 29.04 -14.85 -66.32
C THR A 6 29.50 -15.78 -65.20
N THR A 7 30.44 -16.70 -65.45
CA THR A 7 30.91 -17.65 -64.44
C THR A 7 31.64 -16.99 -63.26
N PRO A 8 32.52 -15.99 -63.45
CA PRO A 8 33.14 -15.28 -62.32
C PRO A 8 32.14 -14.34 -61.62
N LEU A 9 31.14 -13.82 -62.34
CA LEU A 9 30.15 -12.90 -61.79
C LEU A 9 29.24 -13.62 -60.78
N VAL A 10 28.75 -14.81 -61.14
CA VAL A 10 27.86 -15.61 -60.29
C VAL A 10 28.59 -16.08 -59.02
N ASP A 11 29.88 -16.41 -59.11
CA ASP A 11 30.69 -16.83 -57.97
C ASP A 11 30.82 -15.70 -56.92
N VAL A 12 31.16 -14.48 -57.37
CA VAL A 12 31.25 -13.30 -56.48
C VAL A 12 29.90 -12.98 -55.82
N MET A 13 28.81 -13.11 -56.56
CA MET A 13 27.46 -12.89 -56.01
C MET A 13 27.11 -13.94 -54.95
N LEU A 14 27.43 -15.22 -55.20
CA LEU A 14 27.16 -16.29 -54.26
C LEU A 14 27.97 -16.13 -52.97
N VAL A 15 29.25 -15.75 -53.08
CA VAL A 15 30.10 -15.42 -51.93
C VAL A 15 29.50 -14.30 -51.08
N MET A 16 28.96 -13.25 -51.72
CA MET A 16 28.31 -12.14 -51.01
C MET A 16 27.07 -12.60 -50.22
N LEU A 17 26.25 -13.50 -50.81
CA LEU A 17 25.07 -14.06 -50.14
C LEU A 17 25.45 -14.93 -48.93
N ILE A 18 26.51 -15.73 -49.03
CA ILE A 18 26.99 -16.57 -47.94
C ILE A 18 27.46 -15.70 -46.76
N ILE A 19 28.19 -14.61 -47.03
CA ILE A 19 28.62 -13.65 -46.00
C ILE A 19 27.40 -13.02 -45.29
N PHE A 20 26.37 -12.61 -46.04
CA PHE A 20 25.14 -12.09 -45.44
C PHE A 20 24.42 -13.12 -44.57
N LEU A 21 24.34 -14.37 -45.01
CA LEU A 21 23.67 -15.43 -44.26
C LEU A 21 24.37 -15.74 -42.91
N ILE A 22 25.71 -15.68 -42.87
CA ILE A 22 26.49 -16.01 -41.66
C ILE A 22 26.51 -14.86 -40.63
N THR A 23 26.38 -13.61 -41.07
CA THR A 23 26.45 -12.44 -40.17
C THR A 23 25.15 -12.18 -39.40
N ILE A 24 23.99 -12.59 -39.93
CA ILE A 24 22.68 -12.43 -39.28
C ILE A 24 22.56 -13.12 -37.90
N PRO A 25 22.91 -14.41 -37.72
CA PRO A 25 22.76 -15.09 -36.43
C PRO A 25 23.73 -14.60 -35.33
N ALA A 26 24.77 -13.83 -35.68
CA ALA A 26 25.75 -13.33 -34.71
C ALA A 26 25.19 -12.25 -33.77
N ILE A 27 24.04 -11.64 -34.11
CA ILE A 27 23.43 -10.53 -33.36
C ILE A 27 22.27 -11.02 -32.49
N VAL A 28 22.48 -12.06 -31.70
CA VAL A 28 21.52 -12.48 -30.66
C VAL A 28 22.22 -12.52 -29.31
N GLN A 29 22.46 -11.35 -28.72
CA GLN A 29 22.88 -11.25 -27.33
C GLN A 29 21.66 -11.42 -26.43
N THR A 30 21.49 -12.61 -25.86
CA THR A 30 20.45 -12.87 -24.86
C THR A 30 20.88 -12.27 -23.52
N VAL A 31 20.34 -11.09 -23.18
CA VAL A 31 20.51 -10.53 -21.84
C VAL A 31 19.64 -11.32 -20.88
N LYS A 32 20.26 -12.05 -19.94
CA LYS A 32 19.53 -12.70 -18.85
C LYS A 32 18.95 -11.63 -17.93
N VAL A 33 17.67 -11.31 -18.10
CA VAL A 33 16.92 -10.44 -17.20
C VAL A 33 16.47 -11.28 -16.01
N LYS A 34 16.96 -10.93 -14.81
CA LYS A 34 16.45 -11.50 -13.56
C LYS A 34 15.29 -10.62 -13.10
N LEU A 35 14.08 -11.14 -13.18
CA LEU A 35 12.93 -10.44 -12.62
C LEU A 35 13.06 -10.39 -11.09
N PRO A 36 12.78 -9.23 -10.47
CA PRO A 36 12.76 -9.12 -9.02
C PRO A 36 11.62 -9.98 -8.45
N ASP A 37 11.91 -10.68 -7.37
CA ASP A 37 10.93 -11.45 -6.63
C ASP A 37 10.05 -10.47 -5.84
N VAL A 38 8.77 -10.35 -6.21
CA VAL A 38 7.83 -9.48 -5.50
C VAL A 38 7.34 -10.26 -4.29
N ARG A 39 7.89 -9.95 -3.12
CA ARG A 39 7.36 -10.50 -1.87
C ARG A 39 5.97 -9.91 -1.64
N TYR A 40 4.94 -10.76 -1.72
CA TYR A 40 3.61 -10.47 -1.20
C TYR A 40 3.71 -10.39 0.32
N MET A 41 4.18 -9.25 0.84
CA MET A 41 3.93 -8.93 2.23
C MET A 41 2.45 -8.55 2.31
N PRO A 42 1.64 -9.25 3.14
CA PRO A 42 0.32 -8.75 3.47
C PRO A 42 0.49 -7.31 3.95
N THR A 43 -0.27 -6.38 3.39
CA THR A 43 -0.31 -5.02 3.92
C THR A 43 -0.84 -5.13 5.34
N GLU A 44 0.04 -4.99 6.35
CA GLU A 44 -0.40 -4.77 7.72
C GLU A 44 -1.00 -3.37 7.76
N THR A 45 -2.33 -3.31 7.60
CA THR A 45 -3.08 -2.08 7.77
C THR A 45 -2.99 -1.67 9.22
N LYS A 46 -2.32 -0.54 9.47
CA LYS A 46 -2.34 0.12 10.78
C LYS A 46 -3.78 0.28 11.26
N PRO A 47 -4.05 0.08 12.55
CA PRO A 47 -5.40 0.26 13.08
C PRO A 47 -5.87 1.70 12.87
N GLU A 48 -7.13 1.85 12.48
CA GLU A 48 -7.72 3.17 12.28
C GLU A 48 -7.77 3.97 13.59
N ASN A 49 -7.41 5.25 13.52
CA ASN A 49 -7.45 6.17 14.64
C ASN A 49 -8.87 6.33 15.20
N VAL A 50 -8.97 6.43 16.52
CA VAL A 50 -10.22 6.65 17.23
C VAL A 50 -10.45 8.16 17.38
N SER A 51 -11.35 8.72 16.57
CA SER A 51 -11.73 10.14 16.66
C SER A 51 -12.92 10.32 17.61
N LEU A 52 -12.67 10.97 18.74
CA LEU A 52 -13.67 11.38 19.71
C LEU A 52 -13.90 12.90 19.59
N SER A 53 -15.13 13.29 19.31
CA SER A 53 -15.55 14.69 19.27
C SER A 53 -16.44 14.99 20.46
N ILE A 54 -16.11 16.04 21.20
CA ILE A 54 -16.86 16.47 22.38
C ILE A 54 -17.53 17.79 22.04
N MET A 55 -18.84 17.87 22.29
CA MET A 55 -19.65 19.04 22.03
C MET A 55 -20.48 19.35 23.27
N ALA A 56 -20.77 20.63 23.51
CA ALA A 56 -21.74 21.03 24.51
C ALA A 56 -23.06 21.42 23.83
N ASP A 57 -24.16 20.88 24.33
CA ASP A 57 -25.47 21.35 23.94
C ASP A 57 -25.76 22.73 24.55
N THR A 58 -26.69 23.46 23.93
CA THR A 58 -27.29 24.69 24.46
C THR A 58 -27.84 24.56 25.88
N GLY A 59 -28.21 23.35 26.32
CA GLY A 59 -28.57 23.05 27.72
C GLY A 59 -27.39 22.81 28.67
N GLY A 60 -26.14 22.95 28.23
CA GLY A 60 -24.93 22.74 29.03
C GLY A 60 -24.57 21.27 29.26
N ASN A 61 -25.23 20.34 28.56
CA ASN A 61 -24.95 18.91 28.60
C ASN A 61 -23.78 18.57 27.68
N CYS A 62 -22.82 17.79 28.19
CA CYS A 62 -21.70 17.31 27.40
C CYS A 62 -22.17 16.12 26.54
N MET A 63 -21.98 16.21 25.23
CA MET A 63 -22.25 15.15 24.27
C MET A 63 -20.93 14.65 23.70
N VAL A 64 -20.77 13.33 23.63
CA VAL A 64 -19.59 12.69 23.05
C VAL A 64 -20.00 11.96 21.78
N TYR A 65 -19.19 12.15 20.74
CA TYR A 65 -19.35 11.53 19.44
C TYR A 65 -18.12 10.70 19.14
N TRP A 66 -18.33 9.49 18.63
CA TRP A 66 -17.29 8.69 18.02
C TRP A 66 -17.50 8.72 16.51
N GLY A 67 -16.64 9.45 15.80
CA GLY A 67 -16.88 9.79 14.39
C GLY A 67 -18.17 10.59 14.25
N GLU A 68 -19.16 10.03 13.55
CA GLU A 68 -20.47 10.66 13.32
C GLU A 68 -21.55 10.16 14.30
N THR A 69 -21.26 9.15 15.12
CA THR A 69 -22.25 8.53 16.02
C THR A 69 -22.17 9.13 17.41
N ARG A 70 -23.30 9.61 17.95
CA ARG A 70 -23.41 10.01 19.35
C ARG A 70 -23.35 8.77 20.24
N VAL A 71 -22.49 8.80 21.27
CA VAL A 71 -22.31 7.69 22.21
C VAL A 71 -22.48 8.16 23.65
N THR A 72 -23.02 7.29 24.48
CA THR A 72 -23.09 7.50 25.94
C THR A 72 -21.81 7.01 26.62
N HIS A 73 -21.63 7.33 27.91
CA HIS A 73 -20.46 6.89 28.67
C HIS A 73 -20.32 5.36 28.70
N GLU A 74 -21.40 4.64 29.00
CA GLU A 74 -21.39 3.17 29.05
C GLU A 74 -21.12 2.55 27.68
N GLU A 75 -21.71 3.12 26.64
CA GLU A 75 -21.53 2.65 25.27
C GLU A 75 -20.11 2.90 24.75
N LEU A 76 -19.52 4.05 25.10
CA LEU A 76 -18.15 4.37 24.75
C LEU A 76 -17.16 3.41 25.42
N LEU A 77 -17.35 3.12 26.71
CA LEU A 77 -16.54 2.11 27.40
C LEU A 77 -16.66 0.76 26.73
N LYS A 78 -17.88 0.28 26.51
CA LYS A 78 -18.12 -1.01 25.85
C LYS A 78 -17.44 -1.08 24.48
N ARG A 79 -17.70 -0.10 23.61
CA ARG A 79 -17.16 -0.04 22.24
C ARG A 79 -15.63 0.06 22.22
N SER A 80 -15.04 0.80 23.15
CA SER A 80 -13.58 0.90 23.27
C SER A 80 -12.94 -0.43 23.68
N THR A 81 -13.54 -1.14 24.65
CA THR A 81 -13.03 -2.44 25.09
C THR A 81 -13.19 -3.52 24.02
N ASP A 82 -14.32 -3.51 23.29
CA ASP A 82 -14.57 -4.47 22.21
C ASP A 82 -13.58 -4.26 21.06
N LYS A 83 -13.33 -3.00 20.67
CA LYS A 83 -12.35 -2.68 19.61
C LYS A 83 -10.92 -3.00 20.02
N LEU A 84 -10.55 -2.75 21.28
CA LEU A 84 -9.23 -3.15 21.79
C LEU A 84 -9.05 -4.67 21.80
N LYS A 85 -10.07 -5.44 22.22
CA LYS A 85 -10.02 -6.91 22.17
C LYS A 85 -9.83 -7.43 20.75
N GLU A 86 -10.56 -6.90 19.78
CA GLU A 86 -10.40 -7.29 18.37
C GLU A 86 -8.97 -7.09 17.87
N ILE A 87 -8.32 -6.00 18.27
CA ILE A 87 -6.93 -5.70 17.92
C ILE A 87 -5.97 -6.67 18.60
N VAL A 88 -6.19 -6.97 19.90
CA VAL A 88 -5.39 -7.93 20.66
C VAL A 88 -5.51 -9.35 20.08
N ASP A 89 -6.72 -9.76 19.69
CA ASP A 89 -6.97 -11.06 19.08
C ASP A 89 -6.30 -11.17 17.70
N LYS A 90 -6.34 -10.10 16.89
CA LYS A 90 -5.62 -10.03 15.62
C LYS A 90 -4.10 -10.07 15.78
N ALA A 91 -3.56 -9.45 16.83
CA ALA A 91 -2.13 -9.47 17.15
C ALA A 91 -1.67 -10.82 17.75
N GLY A 92 -2.60 -11.72 18.10
CA GLY A 92 -2.29 -13.04 18.66
C GLY A 92 -1.80 -13.00 20.11
N GLY A 93 -2.24 -12.00 20.88
CA GLY A 93 -1.96 -11.86 22.32
C GLY A 93 -1.37 -10.51 22.71
N ALA A 94 -1.65 -10.07 23.95
CA ALA A 94 -1.22 -8.78 24.48
C ALA A 94 0.30 -8.57 24.47
N ASP A 95 1.06 -9.66 24.61
CA ASP A 95 2.53 -9.65 24.71
C ASP A 95 3.23 -9.35 23.38
N LYS A 96 2.50 -9.35 22.25
CA LYS A 96 3.03 -9.10 20.91
C LYS A 96 2.66 -7.73 20.36
N LEU A 97 1.85 -6.93 21.07
CA LEU A 97 1.53 -5.58 20.62
C LEU A 97 2.73 -4.65 20.82
N THR A 98 3.13 -3.99 19.75
CA THR A 98 4.02 -2.84 19.82
C THR A 98 3.19 -1.56 19.92
N THR A 99 3.82 -0.45 20.32
CA THR A 99 3.14 0.86 20.41
C THR A 99 2.51 1.29 19.09
N ASP A 100 3.05 0.83 17.95
CA ASP A 100 2.56 1.13 16.61
C ASP A 100 1.31 0.33 16.22
N ASP A 101 1.01 -0.76 16.94
CA ASP A 101 -0.16 -1.62 16.70
C ASP A 101 -1.40 -1.16 17.48
N LEU A 102 -1.24 -0.15 18.34
CA LEU A 102 -2.34 0.41 19.12
C LEU A 102 -2.95 1.61 18.38
N PRO A 103 -4.28 1.72 18.35
CA PRO A 103 -4.94 2.85 17.72
C PRO A 103 -4.72 4.12 18.55
N GLU A 104 -4.38 5.20 17.88
CA GLU A 104 -4.29 6.52 18.54
C GLU A 104 -5.69 7.08 18.80
N ALA A 105 -5.90 7.60 20.01
CA ALA A 105 -7.15 8.28 20.39
C ALA A 105 -6.99 9.79 20.20
N HIS A 106 -7.70 10.34 19.22
CA HIS A 106 -7.75 11.77 18.95
C HIS A 106 -9.01 12.36 19.60
N ILE A 107 -8.82 13.19 20.62
CA ILE A 107 -9.91 13.89 21.29
C ILE A 107 -9.95 15.33 20.77
N ARG A 108 -11.11 15.75 20.26
CA ARG A 108 -11.34 17.10 19.76
C ARG A 108 -12.57 17.69 20.44
N GLY A 109 -12.43 18.89 21.00
CA GLY A 109 -13.56 19.68 21.48
C GLY A 109 -14.03 20.64 20.41
N ASP A 110 -15.35 20.84 20.29
CA ASP A 110 -15.88 21.97 19.54
C ASP A 110 -15.53 23.31 20.24
N VAL A 111 -15.45 24.40 19.48
CA VAL A 111 -15.03 25.72 19.96
C VAL A 111 -15.87 26.24 21.13
N ASN A 112 -17.14 25.85 21.20
CA ASN A 112 -18.07 26.27 22.27
C ASN A 112 -18.10 25.30 23.46
N THR A 113 -17.28 24.26 23.45
CA THR A 113 -17.30 23.22 24.49
C THR A 113 -16.61 23.71 25.76
N PRO A 114 -17.29 23.76 26.92
CA PRO A 114 -16.67 24.10 28.18
C PRO A 114 -15.58 23.09 28.56
N TYR A 115 -14.50 23.57 29.19
CA TYR A 115 -13.37 22.75 29.61
C TYR A 115 -13.77 21.55 30.49
N ARG A 116 -14.78 21.74 31.36
CA ARG A 116 -15.40 20.68 32.19
C ARG A 116 -15.76 19.41 31.41
N CYS A 117 -16.17 19.55 30.14
CA CYS A 117 -16.57 18.42 29.33
C CYS A 117 -15.38 17.62 28.76
N ILE A 118 -14.17 18.18 28.76
CA ILE A 118 -12.97 17.60 28.14
C ILE A 118 -11.95 17.17 29.21
N GLY A 119 -11.65 18.06 30.15
CA GLY A 119 -10.56 17.89 31.12
C GLY A 119 -11.02 17.59 32.56
N GLY A 120 -12.32 17.69 32.85
CA GLY A 120 -12.85 17.67 34.21
C GLY A 120 -12.75 19.03 34.89
#